data_AF-A0A535WVF8-F1
#
_entry.id   AF-A0A535WVF8-F1
#
_cell.length_a   1.000
_cell.length_b   1.000
_cell.length_c   1.000
_cell.angle_alpha   90.00
_cell.angle_beta   90.00
_cell.angle_gamma   90.00
#
_symmetry.space_group_name_H-M   'P 1'
#
loop_
_entity.id
_entity.type
_entity.pdbx_description
1 polymer ?
#
loop_
_entity_poly.entity_id
_entity_poly.type
_entity_poly.pdbx_seq_one_letter_code
_entity_poly.pdbx_strand_id
1 'polypeptide(L)' 'MAVGHSILVIVYHLLTDPDCPYVDLGATYFDQRDPGAVQRRLIHRLEALGYHVQVTPLAESSAA' A
#
# COMPACT_ATOMS: atom_id res chain seq x y z
N MET A 1 1.25 18.78 1.30
CA MET A 1 -0.22 18.60 1.39
C MET A 1 -0.70 18.00 0.08
N ALA A 2 -0.89 16.67 0.00
CA ALA A 2 -1.27 16.01 -1.27
C ALA A 2 -2.48 15.07 -1.14
N VAL A 3 -2.86 14.67 0.08
CA VAL A 3 -3.97 13.73 0.32
C VAL A 3 -5.31 14.45 0.48
N GLY A 4 -5.34 15.64 1.09
CA GLY A 4 -6.59 16.39 1.28
C GLY A 4 -7.24 16.82 -0.04
N HIS A 5 -6.43 17.25 -1.01
CA HIS A 5 -6.93 17.64 -2.34
C HIS A 5 -7.51 16.44 -3.10
N SER A 6 -6.82 15.29 -3.09
CA SER A 6 -7.32 14.09 -3.75
C SER A 6 -8.59 13.54 -3.10
N ILE A 7 -8.70 13.58 -1.76
CA ILE A 7 -9.96 13.22 -1.07
C ILE A 7 -11.11 14.11 -1.51
N LEU A 8 -10.91 15.43 -1.57
CA LEU A 8 -11.97 16.38 -1.94
C LEU A 8 -12.45 16.18 -3.38
N VAL A 9 -11.52 15.90 -4.31
CA VAL A 9 -11.86 15.58 -5.70
C VAL A 9 -12.65 14.27 -5.80
N ILE A 10 -12.26 13.22 -5.07
CA ILE A 10 -13.01 11.95 -5.03
C ILE A 10 -14.44 12.19 -4.54
N VAL A 11 -14.61 12.93 -3.42
CA VAL A 11 -15.93 13.23 -2.86
C VAL A 11 -16.78 14.03 -3.84
N TYR A 12 -16.22 15.01 -4.54
CA TYR A 12 -16.94 15.77 -5.55
C TYR A 12 -17.53 14.87 -6.65
N HIS A 13 -16.73 13.93 -7.18
CA HIS A 13 -17.21 13.00 -8.20
C HIS A 13 -18.30 12.07 -7.68
N LEU A 14 -18.15 11.53 -6.46
CA LEU A 14 -19.17 10.68 -5.84
C LEU A 14 -20.50 11.39 -5.60
N LEU A 15 -20.48 12.71 -5.37
CA LEU A 15 -21.69 13.51 -5.12
C LEU A 15 -22.33 14.04 -6.40
N THR A 16 -21.52 14.30 -7.44
CA THR A 16 -21.99 14.93 -8.69
C THR A 16 -22.44 13.91 -9.72
N ASP A 17 -21.92 12.69 -9.66
CA ASP A 17 -22.26 11.60 -10.57
C ASP A 17 -23.05 10.50 -9.81
N PRO A 18 -24.39 10.44 -9.96
CA PRO A 18 -25.24 9.47 -9.26
C PRO A 18 -24.98 8.01 -9.68
N ASP A 19 -24.33 7.80 -10.83
CA ASP A 19 -23.98 6.47 -11.35
C ASP A 19 -22.54 6.06 -10.99
N CYS A 20 -21.80 6.87 -10.22
CA CYS A 20 -20.43 6.58 -9.81
C CYS A 20 -20.40 5.75 -8.50
N PRO A 21 -20.14 4.44 -8.55
CA PRO A 21 -20.05 3.63 -7.35
C PRO A 21 -18.73 3.90 -6.62
N TYR A 22 -18.80 4.11 -5.31
CA TYR A 22 -17.62 4.03 -4.47
C TYR A 22 -17.21 2.56 -4.30
N VAL A 23 -15.98 2.24 -4.70
CA VAL A 23 -15.38 0.92 -4.47
C VAL A 23 -14.33 1.06 -3.37
N ASP A 24 -14.60 0.43 -2.23
CA ASP A 24 -13.58 0.27 -1.20
C ASP A 24 -12.51 -0.71 -1.70
N LEU A 25 -11.29 -0.20 -1.83
CA LEU A 25 -10.13 -0.99 -2.25
C LEU A 25 -9.66 -1.95 -1.14
N GLY A 26 -10.17 -1.77 0.08
CA GLY A 26 -9.85 -2.56 1.25
C GLY A 26 -8.55 -2.15 1.92
N ALA A 27 -8.39 -2.56 3.18
CA ALA A 27 -7.26 -2.17 4.02
C ALA A 27 -5.88 -2.61 3.49
N THR A 28 -5.84 -3.65 2.66
CA THR A 28 -4.60 -4.22 2.11
C THR A 28 -4.20 -3.63 0.77
N TYR A 29 -5.00 -2.72 0.18
CA TYR A 29 -4.72 -2.17 -1.14
C TYR A 29 -3.33 -1.54 -1.26
N PHE A 30 -2.94 -0.73 -0.27
CA PHE A 30 -1.62 -0.09 -0.27
C PHE A 30 -0.50 -1.11 -0.12
N ASP A 31 -0.74 -2.19 0.62
CA ASP A 31 0.24 -3.25 0.80
C ASP A 31 0.44 -4.07 -0.48
N GLN A 32 -0.64 -4.32 -1.22
CA GLN A 32 -0.60 -5.00 -2.52
C GLN A 32 -0.02 -4.12 -3.62
N ARG A 33 -0.24 -2.80 -3.55
CA ARG A 33 0.21 -1.85 -4.56
C ARG A 33 1.72 -1.61 -4.52
N ASP A 34 2.32 -1.56 -3.34
CA ASP A 34 3.77 -1.39 -3.18
C ASP A 34 4.32 -2.35 -2.11
N PRO A 35 4.43 -3.65 -2.44
CA PRO A 35 4.95 -4.66 -1.51
C PRO A 35 6.39 -4.35 -1.08
N GLY A 36 7.18 -3.68 -1.92
CA GLY A 36 8.56 -3.30 -1.62
C GLY A 36 8.67 -2.18 -0.58
N ALA A 37 7.77 -1.20 -0.60
CA ALA A 37 7.69 -0.18 0.46
C ALA A 37 7.25 -0.81 1.79
N VAL A 38 6.29 -1.72 1.78
CA VAL A 38 5.87 -2.44 2.99
C VAL A 38 7.02 -3.26 3.56
N GLN A 39 7.72 -4.04 2.74
CA GLN A 39 8.87 -4.82 3.15
C GLN A 39 9.93 -3.94 3.82
N ARG A 40 10.34 -2.83 3.19
CA ARG A 40 11.32 -1.89 3.76
C ARG A 40 10.85 -1.31 5.10
N ARG A 41 9.58 -0.91 5.20
CA ARG A 41 9.01 -0.38 6.45
C ARG A 41 9.08 -1.42 7.57
N LEU A 42 8.79 -2.68 7.27
CA LEU A 42 8.81 -3.77 8.25
C LEU A 42 10.23 -4.12 8.68
N ILE A 43 11.18 -4.20 7.73
CA ILE A 43 12.60 -4.40 8.01
C ILE A 43 13.11 -3.31 8.96
N HIS A 44 12.91 -2.04 8.60
CA HIS A 44 13.36 -0.93 9.44
C HIS A 44 12.74 -0.93 10.83
N ARG A 45 11.47 -1.34 10.95
CA ARG A 45 10.82 -1.44 12.26
C ARG A 45 11.46 -2.53 13.13
N LEU A 46 11.83 -3.65 12.54
CA LEU A 46 12.50 -4.74 13.25
C LEU A 46 13.95 -4.37 13.60
N GLU A 47 14.67 -3.73 12.69
CA GLU A 47 16.02 -3.18 12.93
C GLU A 47 16.03 -2.16 14.07
N ALA A 48 15.04 -1.25 14.11
CA ALA A 48 14.89 -0.26 15.17
C ALA A 48 14.64 -0.89 16.56
N LEU A 49 14.15 -2.13 16.61
CA LEU A 49 13.99 -2.91 17.84
C LEU A 49 15.26 -3.70 18.22
N GLY A 50 16.34 -3.56 17.46
CA GLY A 50 17.63 -4.22 17.72
C GLY A 50 17.76 -5.61 17.09
N TYR A 51 16.83 -6.01 16.22
CA TYR A 51 16.93 -7.28 15.49
C TYR A 51 17.79 -7.12 14.23
N HIS A 52 18.63 -8.10 13.96
CA HIS A 52 19.25 -8.27 12.65
C HIS A 52 18.26 -9.00 11.74
N VAL A 53 17.83 -8.35 10.66
CA VAL A 53 16.76 -8.87 9.78
C VAL A 53 17.36 -9.45 8.51
N GLN A 54 17.03 -10.70 8.20
CA GLN A 54 17.29 -11.32 6.90
C GLN A 54 15.96 -11.75 6.28
N VAL A 55 15.71 -11.29 5.05
CA VAL A 55 14.49 -11.65 4.30
C VAL A 55 14.90 -12.53 3.13
N THR A 56 14.42 -13.78 3.14
CA THR A 56 14.63 -14.74 2.05
C THR A 56 13.31 -14.93 1.32
N PRO A 57 13.25 -14.78 -0.02
CA PRO A 57 12.03 -15.05 -0.77
C PRO A 57 11.64 -16.52 -0.63
N LEU A 58 10.34 -16.78 -0.43
CA LEU A 58 9.81 -18.14 -0.24
C LEU A 58 9.87 -19.00 -1.53
N ALA A 59 9.96 -18.33 -2.68
CA ALA A 59 10.26 -18.96 -3.95
C ALA A 59 11.51 -18.28 -4.53
N GLU A 60 12.60 -19.04 -4.66
CA GLU A 60 13.59 -18.72 -5.67
C GLU A 60 12.84 -18.71 -7.01
N SER A 61 12.75 -17.55 -7.65
CA SER A 61 12.54 -17.53 -9.09
C SER A 61 13.81 -18.09 -9.74
N SER A 62 13.94 -19.41 -9.68
CA SER A 62 14.74 -20.18 -10.63
C SER A 62 13.94 -20.21 -11.92
N ALA A 63 14.07 -19.16 -12.72
CA ALA A 63 13.70 -19.18 -14.12
C ALA A 63 15.01 -19.19 -14.93
N ALA A 64 15.15 -20.27 -15.69
CA ALA A 64 16.19 -20.55 -16.68
C ALA A 64 16.28 -19.50 -17.79
#